data_AF-M3EJW2-F1
#
_entry.id   AF-M3EJW2-F1
#
_cell.length_a   1.000
_cell.length_b   1.000
_cell.length_c   1.000
_cell.angle_alpha   90.00
_cell.angle_beta   90.00
_cell.angle_gamma   90.00
#
_symmetry.space_group_name_H-M   'P 1'
#
loop_
_entity.id
_entity.type
_entity.pdbx_description
1 polymer ?
#
loop_
_entity_poly.entity_id
_entity_poly.type
_entity_poly.pdbx_seq_one_letter_code
_entity_poly.pdbx_strand_id
1 'polypeptide(L)'
;MLANQEDAIRIIKEIGVAYAAIWVRVARPYFELYKTRKVLTSEKDEKTPYEIMVPILQKLHGSTETEFWNMNEDSKYRCDDFSDPGHMSPSCFNDYADFIFQRLPK
;
A
#
# COMPACT_ATOMS: atom_id res chain seq x y z
N MET A 1 7.04 10.45 -9.38
CA MET A 1 6.03 9.92 -8.45
C MET A 1 6.62 9.65 -7.06
N LEU A 2 7.78 8.97 -6.97
CA LEU A 2 8.44 8.68 -5.68
C LEU A 2 9.05 9.91 -4.98
N ALA A 3 9.54 10.91 -5.72
CA ALA A 3 10.14 12.11 -5.13
C ALA A 3 9.21 12.82 -4.11
N ASN A 4 7.92 12.94 -4.42
CA ASN A 4 6.95 13.55 -3.50
C ASN A 4 6.74 12.70 -2.23
N GLN A 5 6.87 11.37 -2.34
CA GLN A 5 6.75 10.46 -1.19
C GLN A 5 7.99 10.55 -0.30
N GLU A 6 9.18 10.57 -0.89
CA GLU A 6 10.45 10.77 -0.18
C GLU A 6 10.48 12.12 0.56
N ASP A 7 10.01 13.19 -0.09
CA ASP A 7 9.89 14.51 0.54
C ASP A 7 8.88 14.51 1.69
N ALA A 8 7.71 13.89 1.53
CA ALA A 8 6.71 13.79 2.59
C ALA A 8 7.24 12.99 3.79
N ILE A 9 7.93 11.89 3.53
CA ILE A 9 8.58 11.06 4.55
C ILE A 9 9.66 11.87 5.28
N ARG A 10 10.50 12.61 4.57
CA ARG A 10 11.52 13.49 5.17
C ARG A 10 10.86 14.51 6.11
N ILE A 11 9.84 15.22 5.66
CA ILE A 11 9.13 16.23 6.45
C ILE A 11 8.55 15.60 7.73
N ILE A 12 7.87 14.47 7.63
CA ILE A 12 7.28 13.80 8.80
C ILE A 12 8.35 13.34 9.80
N LYS A 13 9.48 12.82 9.31
CA LYS A 13 10.64 12.48 10.15
C LYS A 13 11.19 13.70 10.88
N GLU A 14 11.35 14.83 10.20
CA GLU A 14 11.84 16.08 10.80
C GLU A 14 10.91 16.61 11.90
N ILE A 15 9.60 16.42 11.75
CA ILE A 15 8.59 16.80 12.75
C ILE A 15 8.59 15.82 13.95
N GLY A 16 9.14 14.61 13.79
CA GLY A 16 9.24 13.62 14.87
C GLY A 16 7.91 12.91 15.19
N VAL A 17 7.00 12.83 14.21
CA VAL A 17 5.70 12.14 14.37
C VAL A 17 5.86 10.68 13.95
N ALA A 18 5.30 9.74 14.72
CA ALA A 18 5.24 8.34 14.33
C ALA A 18 4.31 8.16 13.11
N TYR A 19 4.76 7.42 12.11
CA TYR A 19 4.02 7.22 10.86
C TYR A 19 4.33 5.85 10.24
N ALA A 20 3.47 5.45 9.30
CA ALA A 20 3.64 4.27 8.47
C ALA A 20 3.06 4.55 7.08
N ALA A 21 3.58 3.84 6.06
CA ALA A 21 3.00 3.79 4.74
C ALA A 21 2.06 2.58 4.63
N ILE A 22 0.84 2.78 4.13
CA ILE A 22 -0.15 1.72 3.99
C ILE A 22 -0.44 1.50 2.50
N TRP A 23 -0.21 0.30 1.98
CA TRP A 23 -0.83 -0.11 0.73
C TRP A 23 -2.23 -0.61 1.02
N VAL A 24 -3.20 0.30 0.94
CA VAL A 24 -4.60 0.04 1.27
C VAL A 24 -5.19 -1.09 0.42
N ARG A 25 -6.12 -1.84 1.02
CA ARG A 25 -6.86 -2.91 0.36
C ARG A 25 -7.59 -2.36 -0.86
N VAL A 26 -7.46 -3.04 -1.99
CA VAL A 26 -8.24 -2.78 -3.22
C VAL A 26 -9.22 -3.92 -3.49
N ALA A 27 -10.16 -3.78 -4.42
CA ALA A 27 -11.11 -4.85 -4.71
C ALA A 27 -10.37 -6.14 -5.11
N ARG A 28 -10.81 -7.31 -4.62
CA ARG A 28 -10.09 -8.59 -4.82
C ARG A 28 -9.88 -8.97 -6.29
N PRO A 29 -10.91 -8.91 -7.15
CA PRO A 29 -10.71 -9.16 -8.58
C PRO A 29 -9.69 -8.20 -9.21
N TYR A 30 -9.66 -6.95 -8.75
CA TYR A 30 -8.72 -5.95 -9.25
C TYR A 30 -7.28 -6.22 -8.77
N PHE A 31 -7.09 -6.61 -7.52
CA PHE A 31 -5.79 -7.01 -7.00
C PHE A 31 -5.26 -8.29 -7.65
N GLU A 32 -6.12 -9.24 -8.00
CA GLU A 32 -5.70 -10.42 -8.77
C GLU A 32 -5.15 -10.03 -10.15
N LEU A 33 -5.73 -9.01 -10.80
CA LEU A 33 -5.17 -8.48 -12.05
C LEU A 33 -3.78 -7.87 -11.83
N TYR A 34 -3.53 -7.20 -10.71
CA TYR A 34 -2.18 -6.68 -10.40
C TYR A 34 -1.13 -7.79 -10.35
N LYS A 35 -1.50 -8.97 -9.84
CA LYS A 35 -0.59 -10.11 -9.69
C LYS A 35 -0.44 -10.97 -10.94
N THR A 36 -1.41 -10.94 -11.85
CA THR A 36 -1.50 -11.92 -12.94
C THR A 36 -1.47 -11.30 -14.34
N ARG A 37 -1.92 -10.05 -14.50
CA ARG A 37 -1.97 -9.40 -15.81
C ARG A 37 -0.61 -8.83 -16.15
N LYS A 38 0.11 -9.52 -17.02
CA LYS A 38 1.32 -8.98 -17.65
C LYS A 38 0.98 -7.81 -18.56
N VAL A 39 1.79 -6.76 -18.49
CA VAL A 39 1.72 -5.59 -19.35
C VAL A 39 3.10 -5.33 -19.95
N LEU A 40 3.11 -4.87 -21.21
CA LEU A 40 4.34 -4.42 -21.84
C LEU A 40 4.84 -3.17 -21.12
N THR A 41 6.04 -3.28 -20.55
CA THR A 41 6.74 -2.13 -19.99
C THR A 41 7.61 -1.48 -21.07
N SER A 42 8.09 -0.26 -20.83
CA SER A 42 9.01 0.44 -21.74
C SER A 42 10.33 -0.31 -22.00
N GLU A 43 10.63 -1.35 -21.22
CA GLU A 43 11.89 -2.10 -21.22
C GLU A 43 11.84 -3.41 -22.03
N LYS A 44 10.83 -3.59 -22.91
CA LYS A 44 10.57 -4.81 -23.72
C LYS A 44 10.16 -6.06 -22.93
N ASP A 45 10.33 -6.06 -21.61
CA ASP A 45 9.90 -7.15 -20.75
C ASP A 45 8.44 -7.00 -20.32
N GLU A 46 7.69 -8.09 -20.37
CA GLU A 46 6.36 -8.20 -19.81
C GLU A 46 6.43 -8.48 -18.31
N LYS A 47 5.94 -7.54 -17.50
CA LYS A 47 5.83 -7.67 -16.05
C LYS A 47 4.41 -7.36 -15.60
N THR A 48 4.00 -7.93 -14.49
CA THR A 48 2.74 -7.58 -13.82
C THR A 48 2.93 -6.28 -13.01
N PRO A 49 1.87 -5.49 -12.77
CA PRO A 49 1.95 -4.34 -11.88
C PRO A 49 2.54 -4.67 -10.50
N TYR A 50 2.22 -5.86 -9.97
CA TYR A 50 2.74 -6.32 -8.67
C TYR A 50 4.25 -6.51 -8.67
N GLU A 51 4.80 -7.16 -9.71
CA GLU A 51 6.26 -7.34 -9.89
C GLU A 51 7.00 -6.01 -10.05
N ILE A 52 6.34 -4.97 -10.57
CA ILE A 52 6.92 -3.63 -10.70
C ILE A 52 6.86 -2.87 -9.37
N MET A 53 5.69 -2.85 -8.72
CA MET A 53 5.42 -1.97 -7.59
C MET A 53 6.02 -2.46 -6.27
N VAL A 54 5.98 -3.77 -5.99
CA VAL A 54 6.45 -4.31 -4.69
C VAL A 54 7.93 -4.00 -4.44
N PRO A 55 8.87 -4.24 -5.39
CA PRO A 55 10.27 -3.92 -5.16
C PRO A 55 10.52 -2.42 -4.95
N ILE A 56 9.76 -1.56 -5.62
CA ILE A 56 9.85 -0.11 -5.46
C ILE A 56 9.45 0.31 -4.04
N LEU A 57 8.32 -0.22 -3.55
CA LEU A 57 7.83 0.08 -2.20
C LEU A 57 8.75 -0.49 -1.12
N GLN A 58 9.27 -1.71 -1.31
CA GLN A 58 10.26 -2.31 -0.41
C GLN A 58 11.56 -1.50 -0.36
N LYS A 59 12.04 -1.01 -1.51
CA LYS A 59 13.22 -0.15 -1.56
C LYS A 59 12.99 1.16 -0.82
N LEU A 60 11.83 1.81 -1.03
CA LEU A 60 11.47 3.05 -0.33
C LEU A 60 11.40 2.82 1.18
N HIS A 61 10.74 1.75 1.63
CA HIS A 61 10.69 1.35 3.05
C HIS A 61 12.09 1.18 3.62
N GLY A 62 12.94 0.36 2.99
CA GLY A 62 14.28 0.07 3.47
C GLY A 62 15.18 1.30 3.50
N SER A 63 15.10 2.19 2.50
CA SER A 63 15.93 3.41 2.45
C SER A 63 15.47 4.51 3.39
N THR A 64 14.20 4.48 3.81
CA THR A 64 13.62 5.51 4.67
C THR A 64 13.24 4.98 6.06
N GLU A 65 13.47 3.72 6.38
CA GLU A 65 13.05 3.09 7.64
C GLU A 65 11.54 3.33 7.95
N THR A 66 10.72 3.53 6.91
CA THR A 66 9.29 3.85 7.05
C THR A 66 8.48 2.57 7.10
N GLU A 67 7.94 2.18 8.25
CA GLU A 67 7.05 1.01 8.38
C GLU A 67 6.07 0.87 7.19
N PHE A 68 6.03 -0.32 6.58
CA PHE A 68 5.19 -0.59 5.41
C PHE A 68 4.13 -1.64 5.70
N TRP A 69 2.86 -1.22 5.68
CA TRP A 69 1.71 -2.08 5.97
C TRP A 69 1.00 -2.45 4.66
N ASN A 70 1.27 -3.66 4.16
CA ASN A 70 0.58 -4.20 2.99
C ASN A 70 -0.77 -4.82 3.38
N MET A 71 -1.83 -3.99 3.38
CA MET A 71 -3.19 -4.43 3.72
C MET A 71 -3.77 -5.42 2.69
N ASN A 72 -3.25 -5.44 1.47
CA ASN A 72 -3.72 -6.37 0.44
C ASN A 72 -3.37 -7.83 0.73
N GLU A 73 -2.31 -8.07 1.49
CA GLU A 73 -1.81 -9.40 1.87
C GLU A 73 -1.94 -9.69 3.37
N ASP A 74 -2.56 -8.77 4.12
CA ASP A 74 -2.80 -8.98 5.53
C ASP A 74 -3.94 -9.99 5.73
N SER A 75 -3.61 -11.11 6.40
CA SER A 75 -4.56 -12.20 6.64
C SER A 75 -5.61 -11.89 7.72
N LYS A 76 -5.42 -10.81 8.49
CA LYS A 76 -6.35 -10.39 9.54
C LYS A 76 -7.34 -9.32 9.05
N TYR A 77 -7.05 -8.64 7.94
CA TYR A 77 -7.99 -7.67 7.34
C TYR A 77 -9.09 -8.38 6.56
N ARG A 78 -10.37 -8.04 6.83
CA ARG A 78 -11.52 -8.82 6.35
C ARG A 78 -12.54 -8.04 5.52
N CYS A 79 -12.56 -6.71 5.58
CA CYS A 79 -13.55 -5.97 4.79
C CYS A 79 -13.20 -6.02 3.30
N ASP A 80 -14.17 -6.41 2.48
CA ASP A 80 -14.06 -6.45 1.01
C ASP A 80 -15.25 -5.75 0.34
N ASP A 81 -15.71 -4.63 0.92
CA ASP A 81 -16.73 -3.74 0.32
C ASP A 81 -16.08 -2.48 -0.26
N PHE A 82 -16.51 -2.06 -1.45
CA PHE A 82 -15.81 -1.09 -2.30
C PHE A 82 -16.78 -0.16 -3.01
N SER A 83 -16.48 1.15 -2.98
CA SER A 83 -17.19 2.15 -3.80
C SER A 83 -16.73 2.09 -5.25
N ASP A 84 -15.45 1.77 -5.47
CA ASP A 84 -14.83 1.49 -6.76
C ASP A 84 -13.61 0.56 -6.55
N PRO A 85 -12.96 0.04 -7.61
CA PRO A 85 -11.88 -0.92 -7.45
C PRO A 85 -10.70 -0.47 -6.57
N GLY A 86 -10.47 0.83 -6.39
CA GLY A 86 -9.38 1.40 -5.61
C GLY A 86 -9.78 1.97 -4.24
N HIS A 87 -11.07 2.22 -4.01
CA HIS A 87 -11.57 2.84 -2.78
C HIS A 87 -12.57 1.95 -2.04
N MET A 88 -12.21 1.56 -0.81
CA MET A 88 -13.11 0.85 0.10
C MET A 88 -14.38 1.66 0.38
N SER A 89 -15.48 0.96 0.56
CA SER A 89 -16.77 1.54 0.96
C SER A 89 -16.68 2.12 2.37
N PRO A 90 -17.45 3.19 2.70
CA PRO A 90 -17.56 3.69 4.07
C PRO A 90 -17.96 2.63 5.10
N SER A 91 -18.62 1.54 4.67
CA SER A 91 -18.95 0.39 5.53
C SER A 91 -17.70 -0.27 6.15
N CYS A 92 -16.54 -0.19 5.48
CA CYS A 92 -15.26 -0.73 5.96
C CYS A 92 -14.54 0.17 6.98
N PHE A 93 -15.14 1.31 7.38
CA PHE A 93 -14.49 2.29 8.25
C PHE A 93 -13.95 1.68 9.54
N ASN A 94 -14.75 0.86 10.24
CA ASN A 94 -14.34 0.25 11.50
C ASN A 94 -13.18 -0.73 11.31
N ASP A 95 -13.24 -1.63 10.32
CA ASP A 95 -12.14 -2.56 10.02
C ASP A 95 -10.84 -1.83 9.64
N TYR A 96 -10.94 -0.75 8.87
CA TYR A 96 -9.79 0.08 8.52
C TYR A 96 -9.20 0.78 9.74
N ALA A 97 -10.04 1.35 10.61
CA ALA A 97 -9.60 1.97 11.85
C ALA A 97 -8.92 0.94 12.76
N ASP A 98 -9.52 -0.22 12.97
CA ASP A 98 -8.95 -1.31 13.78
C ASP A 98 -7.60 -1.77 13.24
N PHE A 99 -7.46 -1.88 11.90
CA PHE A 99 -6.19 -2.21 11.27
C PHE A 99 -5.07 -1.24 11.66
N ILE A 100 -5.37 0.07 11.71
CA ILE A 100 -4.41 1.11 12.11
C ILE A 100 -4.16 1.06 13.61
N PHE A 101 -5.21 1.17 14.43
CA PHE A 101 -5.09 1.35 15.87
C PHE A 101 -4.46 0.15 16.58
N GLN A 102 -4.55 -1.05 16.02
CA GLN A 102 -3.85 -2.23 16.54
C GLN A 102 -2.32 -2.21 16.30
N ARG A 103 -1.84 -1.36 15.39
CA ARG A 103 -0.42 -1.27 15.00
C ARG A 103 0.26 0.01 15.50
N LEU A 104 -0.50 0.98 15.96
CA LEU A 104 0.08 2.18 16.56
C LEU A 104 0.82 1.81 17.86
N PRO A 105 2.00 2.41 18.11
CA PRO A 105 2.67 2.28 19.40
C PRO A 105 1.73 2.74 20.53
N LYS A 106 1.78 2.05 21.67
CA LYS A 106 1.04 2.41 22.88
C LYS A 106 1.65 3.62 23.58
#